data_AF-A0ABD2TKJ2-F1
#
_entry.id   AF-A0ABD2TKJ2-F1
#
_cell.length_a   1.000
_cell.length_b   1.000
_cell.length_c   1.000
_cell.angle_alpha   90.00
_cell.angle_beta   90.00
_cell.angle_gamma   90.00
#
_symmetry.space_group_name_H-M   'P 1'
#
loop_
_entity.id
_entity.type
_entity.pdbx_description
1 polymer ?
#
loop_
_entity_poly.entity_id
_entity_poly.type
_entity_poly.pdbx_seq_one_letter_code
_entity_poly.pdbx_strand_id
1 'polypeptide(L)'
;MKPDPNGLNAHVPLLEYIQNMKNIVLHLKSLSEKTRILVLSTPPVNEEQIIKLFGSSRRSNERSHIYSEACIKMCKELGIKVIDLWTALQNRDDWLTAHFTYVFLS
;
A
#
# COMPACT_ATOMS: atom_id res chain seq x y z
N MET A 1 -0.97 -3.18 15.41
CA MET A 1 -0.15 -4.32 15.90
C MET A 1 1.09 -3.73 16.56
N LYS A 2 1.63 -4.30 17.64
CA LYS A 2 2.91 -3.83 18.18
C LYS A 2 4.05 -4.30 17.28
N PRO A 3 5.11 -3.49 17.07
CA PRO A 3 6.30 -3.92 16.34
C PRO A 3 6.89 -5.19 16.97
N ASP A 4 7.38 -6.10 16.14
CA ASP A 4 8.14 -7.24 16.64
C ASP A 4 9.50 -6.73 17.12
N PRO A 5 9.96 -7.08 18.32
CA PRO A 5 11.24 -6.63 18.85
C PRO A 5 12.44 -7.11 18.02
N ASN A 6 12.31 -8.14 17.18
CA ASN A 6 13.35 -8.60 16.26
C ASN A 6 13.22 -8.01 14.85
N GLY A 7 12.31 -7.05 14.62
CA GLY A 7 12.07 -6.46 13.30
C GLY A 7 11.38 -7.39 12.30
N LEU A 8 10.91 -8.57 12.75
CA LEU A 8 10.24 -9.56 11.90
C LEU A 8 8.80 -9.17 11.55
N ASN A 9 8.28 -8.07 12.11
CA ASN A 9 7.03 -7.45 11.70
C ASN A 9 7.33 -6.10 11.04
N ALA A 10 7.20 -6.04 9.72
CA ALA A 10 7.25 -4.81 8.93
C ALA A 10 5.98 -3.93 9.11
N HIS A 11 5.49 -3.82 10.35
CA HIS A 11 4.32 -2.98 10.66
C HIS A 11 4.78 -1.56 10.98
N VAL A 12 4.39 -0.61 10.15
CA VAL A 12 4.54 0.82 10.39
C VAL A 12 3.19 1.37 10.85
N PRO A 13 3.06 2.02 12.02
CA PRO A 13 1.81 2.67 12.45
C PRO A 13 1.30 3.69 11.44
N LEU A 14 -0.02 3.84 11.32
CA LEU A 14 -0.64 4.67 10.28
C LEU A 14 -0.14 6.12 10.25
N LEU A 15 -0.02 6.77 11.41
CA LEU A 15 0.47 8.15 11.48
C LEU A 15 1.93 8.27 11.03
N GLU A 16 2.76 7.30 11.41
CA GLU A 16 4.15 7.24 10.99
C GLU A 16 4.26 6.96 9.48
N TYR A 17 3.43 6.07 8.94
CA TYR A 17 3.32 5.82 7.51
C TYR A 17 3.00 7.11 6.73
N ILE A 18 1.99 7.87 7.17
CA ILE A 18 1.62 9.14 6.53
C ILE A 18 2.79 10.12 6.56
N GLN A 19 3.45 10.26 7.72
CA GLN A 19 4.58 11.18 7.87
C GLN A 19 5.77 10.77 7.01
N ASN A 20 6.08 9.48 6.95
CA ASN A 20 7.17 8.93 6.14
C ASN A 20 6.89 9.15 4.64
N MET A 21 5.67 8.84 4.17
CA MET A 21 5.27 9.07 2.79
C MET A 21 5.32 10.56 2.42
N LYS A 22 4.86 11.45 3.31
CA LYS A 22 4.94 12.90 3.11
C LYS A 22 6.38 13.36 2.98
N ASN A 23 7.28 12.89 3.85
CA ASN A 23 8.70 13.23 3.80
C ASN A 23 9.34 12.78 2.48
N ILE A 24 9.06 11.55 2.03
CA ILE A 24 9.58 11.02 0.75
C ILE A 24 9.11 11.89 -0.41
N VAL A 25 7.80 12.14 -0.51
CA VAL A 25 7.22 12.87 -1.64
C VAL A 25 7.71 14.32 -1.69
N LEU A 26 7.80 15.00 -0.54
CA LEU A 26 8.31 16.37 -0.47
C LEU A 26 9.81 16.44 -0.81
N HIS A 27 10.60 15.47 -0.35
CA HIS A 27 12.01 15.39 -0.70
C HIS A 27 12.18 15.22 -2.21
N LEU A 28 11.50 14.26 -2.83
CA LEU A 28 11.55 14.04 -4.29
C LEU A 28 11.13 15.30 -5.07
N LYS A 29 10.11 16.03 -4.59
CA LYS A 29 9.66 17.28 -5.21
C LYS A 29 10.71 18.39 -5.10
N SER A 30 11.47 18.44 -4.01
CA SER A 30 12.53 19.45 -3.82
C SER A 30 13.75 19.24 -4.72
N LEU A 31 13.98 18.02 -5.22
CA LEU A 31 15.14 17.72 -6.07
C LEU A 31 15.04 18.35 -7.46
N SER A 32 13.83 18.56 -7.99
CA SER A 32 13.63 19.23 -9.27
C SER A 32 12.18 19.66 -9.47
N GLU A 33 11.98 20.89 -9.97
CA GLU A 33 10.66 21.40 -10.39
C GLU A 33 10.07 20.65 -11.60
N LYS A 34 10.91 19.92 -12.35
CA LYS A 34 10.47 19.13 -13.52
C LYS A 34 9.98 17.73 -13.15
N THR A 35 10.30 17.24 -11.95
CA THR A 35 9.92 15.90 -11.50
C THR A 35 8.40 15.81 -11.36
N ARG A 36 7.79 14.86 -12.07
CA ARG A 36 6.38 14.51 -11.92
C ARG A 36 6.28 13.32 -10.97
N ILE A 37 5.51 13.48 -9.89
CA ILE A 37 5.29 12.43 -8.90
C ILE A 37 3.88 11.89 -9.07
N LEU A 38 3.80 10.56 -9.19
CA LEU A 38 2.57 9.79 -9.18
C LEU A 38 2.68 8.76 -8.07
N VAL A 39 1.75 8.77 -7.13
CA VAL A 39 1.70 7.80 -6.03
C VAL A 39 0.68 6.72 -6.36
N LEU A 40 1.00 5.47 -6.04
CA LEU A 40 0.05 4.36 -6.08
C LEU A 40 -0.34 4.05 -4.63
N SER A 41 -1.64 4.04 -4.33
CA SER A 41 -2.10 3.66 -3.00
C SER A 41 -1.86 2.18 -2.73
N THR A 42 -2.04 1.73 -1.49
CA THR A 42 -1.83 0.32 -1.13
C THR A 42 -2.82 -0.57 -1.89
N PRO A 43 -2.36 -1.65 -2.55
CA PRO A 43 -3.24 -2.56 -3.29
C PRO A 43 -4.18 -3.32 -2.33
N PRO A 44 -5.28 -3.91 -2.84
CA PRO A 44 -6.09 -4.81 -2.02
C PRO A 44 -5.27 -6.05 -1.62
N VAL A 45 -5.73 -6.78 -0.62
CA VAL A 45 -5.08 -7.99 -0.13
C VAL A 45 -6.05 -9.16 -0.27
N ASN A 46 -5.56 -10.31 -0.74
CA ASN A 46 -6.29 -11.58 -0.67
C ASN A 46 -5.77 -12.38 0.54
N GLU A 47 -6.45 -12.29 1.69
CA GLU A 47 -6.05 -13.01 2.91
C GLU A 47 -6.04 -14.52 2.73
N GLU A 48 -7.04 -15.08 2.04
CA GLU A 48 -7.15 -16.53 1.84
C GLU A 48 -5.95 -17.08 1.07
N GLN A 49 -5.53 -16.37 0.04
CA GLN A 49 -4.35 -16.76 -0.73
C GLN A 49 -3.05 -16.63 0.09
N ILE A 50 -2.91 -15.57 0.88
CA ILE A 50 -1.75 -15.42 1.77
C ILE A 50 -1.72 -16.57 2.79
N ILE A 51 -2.85 -16.93 3.39
CA ILE A 51 -2.94 -18.06 4.31
C ILE A 51 -2.58 -19.37 3.59
N LYS A 52 -3.06 -19.58 2.37
CA LYS A 52 -2.75 -20.78 1.57
C LYS A 52 -1.25 -20.91 1.26
N LEU A 53 -0.57 -19.80 0.99
CA LEU A 53 0.85 -19.79 0.61
C LEU A 53 1.80 -19.77 1.82
N PHE A 54 1.44 -19.07 2.89
CA PHE A 54 2.34 -18.76 4.02
C PHE A 54 1.84 -19.27 5.38
N GLY A 55 0.70 -19.99 5.42
CA GLY A 55 0.13 -20.60 6.63
C GLY A 55 -0.55 -19.63 7.61
N SER A 56 -0.35 -18.32 7.46
CA SER A 56 -1.01 -17.29 8.25
C SER A 56 -1.03 -15.97 7.48
N SER A 57 -2.01 -15.11 7.76
CA SER A 57 -2.00 -13.73 7.28
C SER A 57 -1.82 -12.74 8.43
N ARG A 58 -0.81 -11.88 8.32
CA ARG A 58 -0.63 -10.69 9.17
C ARG A 58 -1.19 -9.42 8.52
N ARG A 59 -1.73 -9.54 7.31
CA ARG A 59 -2.32 -8.45 6.51
C ARG A 59 -3.81 -8.70 6.33
N SER A 60 -4.60 -7.65 6.23
CA SER A 60 -6.00 -7.78 5.84
C SER A 60 -6.36 -6.75 4.78
N ASN A 61 -7.34 -7.06 3.94
CA ASN A 61 -7.82 -6.15 2.92
C ASN A 61 -8.38 -4.87 3.55
N GLU A 62 -9.11 -5.02 4.66
CA GLU A 62 -9.63 -3.92 5.47
C GLU A 62 -8.51 -3.00 5.98
N ARG A 63 -7.43 -3.56 6.53
CA ARG A 63 -6.28 -2.74 6.94
C ARG A 63 -5.61 -2.08 5.75
N SER A 64 -5.46 -2.78 4.64
CA SER A 64 -4.89 -2.18 3.42
C SER A 64 -5.71 -0.98 2.94
N HIS A 65 -7.04 -1.06 3.02
CA HIS A 65 -7.94 0.03 2.68
C HIS A 65 -7.68 1.28 3.52
N ILE A 66 -7.48 1.13 4.84
CA ILE A 66 -7.17 2.27 5.74
C ILE A 66 -5.89 3.00 5.30
N TYR A 67 -4.84 2.27 4.92
CA TYR A 67 -3.60 2.88 4.44
C TYR A 67 -3.77 3.50 3.05
N SER A 68 -4.61 2.89 2.19
CA SER A 68 -4.93 3.41 0.86
C SER A 68 -5.60 4.79 0.98
N GLU A 69 -6.64 4.88 1.80
CA GLU A 69 -7.38 6.11 2.06
C GLU A 69 -6.49 7.20 2.66
N ALA A 70 -5.63 6.85 3.62
CA ALA A 70 -4.67 7.77 4.20
C ALA A 70 -3.66 8.31 3.17
N CYS A 71 -3.15 7.44 2.30
CA CYS A 71 -2.26 7.80 1.21
C CYS A 71 -2.94 8.76 0.22
N ILE A 72 -4.16 8.42 -0.22
CA ILE A 72 -4.96 9.22 -1.15
C ILE A 72 -5.24 10.60 -0.55
N LYS A 73 -5.67 10.66 0.71
CA LYS A 73 -5.95 11.92 1.42
C LYS A 73 -4.70 12.80 1.49
N MET A 74 -3.57 12.24 1.95
CA MET A 74 -2.30 12.94 2.02
C MET A 74 -1.87 13.49 0.64
N CYS A 75 -1.96 12.68 -0.41
CA CYS A 75 -1.63 13.12 -1.77
C CYS A 75 -2.52 14.27 -2.25
N LYS A 76 -3.84 14.20 -1.99
CA LYS A 76 -4.79 15.28 -2.32
C LYS A 76 -4.43 16.58 -1.62
N GLU A 77 -4.11 16.54 -0.32
CA GLU A 77 -3.69 17.71 0.47
C GLU A 77 -2.40 18.34 -0.05
N LEU A 78 -1.47 17.54 -0.59
CA LEU A 78 -0.19 18.00 -1.13
C LEU A 78 -0.25 18.41 -2.61
N GLY A 79 -1.41 18.26 -3.27
CA GLY A 79 -1.56 18.46 -4.72
C GLY A 79 -0.76 17.45 -5.56
N ILE A 80 -0.52 16.25 -5.03
CA ILE A 80 0.21 15.16 -5.69
C ILE A 80 -0.81 14.23 -6.36
N LYS A 81 -0.50 13.79 -7.58
CA LYS A 81 -1.35 12.83 -8.29
C LYS A 81 -1.25 11.45 -7.62
N VAL A 82 -2.38 10.79 -7.45
CA VAL A 82 -2.48 9.47 -6.83
C VAL A 82 -3.44 8.59 -7.63
N ILE A 83 -3.09 7.32 -7.77
CA ILE A 83 -3.96 6.26 -8.28
C ILE A 83 -4.45 5.45 -7.08
N ASP A 84 -5.77 5.36 -6.95
CA ASP A 84 -6.41 4.47 -5.99
C ASP A 84 -6.32 3.03 -6.50
N LEU A 85 -5.21 2.37 -6.17
CA LEU A 85 -4.93 1.01 -6.59
C LEU A 85 -5.83 0.00 -5.87
N TRP A 86 -6.23 0.31 -4.64
CA TRP A 86 -7.14 -0.52 -3.85
C TRP A 86 -8.46 -0.72 -4.58
N THR A 87 -9.10 0.37 -5.02
CA THR A 87 -10.36 0.31 -5.78
C THR A 87 -10.12 -0.18 -7.20
N ALA A 88 -9.09 0.32 -7.89
CA ALA A 88 -8.86 0.00 -9.31
C ALA A 88 -8.68 -1.49 -9.56
N LEU A 89 -7.94 -2.19 -8.68
CA LEU A 89 -7.74 -3.64 -8.83
C LEU A 89 -8.97 -4.46 -8.47
N GLN A 90 -9.89 -3.93 -7.65
CA GLN A 90 -11.14 -4.59 -7.28
C GLN A 90 -12.29 -4.31 -8.26
N ASN A 91 -12.08 -3.46 -9.27
CA ASN A 91 -13.10 -3.14 -10.29
C ASN A 91 -13.24 -4.24 -11.35
N ARG A 92 -13.31 -5.50 -10.90
CA ARG A 92 -13.60 -6.71 -11.67
C ARG A 92 -14.03 -7.83 -10.70
N ASP A 93 -14.93 -8.71 -11.14
CA ASP A 93 -15.53 -9.73 -10.27
C ASP A 93 -14.52 -10.81 -9.82
N ASP A 94 -13.52 -11.09 -10.64
CA ASP A 94 -12.48 -12.10 -10.41
C ASP A 94 -11.18 -11.52 -9.82
N TRP A 95 -11.21 -10.34 -9.19
CA TRP A 95 -9.99 -9.66 -8.75
C TRP A 95 -9.13 -10.48 -7.77
N LEU A 96 -9.75 -11.32 -6.95
CA LEU A 96 -9.08 -12.21 -5.98
C LEU A 96 -8.15 -13.21 -6.67
N THR A 97 -8.48 -13.63 -7.90
CA THR A 97 -7.73 -14.63 -8.66
C THR A 97 -6.96 -14.03 -9.83
N ALA A 98 -7.38 -12.88 -10.35
CA ALA A 98 -6.80 -12.25 -11.53
C ALA A 98 -5.44 -11.55 -11.28
N HIS A 99 -5.24 -10.96 -10.10
CA HIS A 99 -4.11 -10.05 -9.86
C HIS A 99 -3.01 -10.62 -8.95
N PHE A 100 -3.23 -11.80 -8.38
CA PHE A 100 -2.36 -12.37 -7.35
C PHE A 100 -1.84 -13.75 -7.69
N THR A 101 -1.78 -14.17 -8.96
CA THR A 101 -0.86 -15.25 -9.31
C THR A 101 0.57 -14.75 -9.08
N TYR A 102 1.07 -14.91 -7.85
CA TYR A 102 2.49 -15.01 -7.60
C TYR A 102 2.98 -16.15 -8.48
N VAL A 103 3.45 -15.80 -9.68
CA VAL A 103 4.28 -16.68 -10.48
C VAL A 103 5.46 -16.97 -9.58
N PHE A 104 5.44 -18.15 -8.97
CA PHE A 104 6.60 -18.71 -8.30
C PHE A 104 7.75 -18.64 -9.31
N LEU A 105 8.80 -17.89 -8.96
CA LEU A 105 10.12 -18.31 -9.39
C LEU A 105 10.30 -19.72 -8.82
N SER A 106 10.42 -20.65 -9.76
CA SER A 106 10.92 -22.02 -9.64
C SER A 106 12.07 -22.15 -8.65
#